data_AF-A0A7S1C020-F1
#
_entry.id   AF-A0A7S1C020-F1
#
_cell.length_a   1.000
_cell.length_b   1.000
_cell.length_c   1.000
_cell.angle_alpha   90.00
_cell.angle_beta   90.00
_cell.angle_gamma   90.00
#
_symmetry.space_group_name_H-M   'P 1'
#
loop_
_entity.id
_entity.type
_entity.pdbx_description
1 polymer ?
#
loop_
_entity_poly.entity_id
_entity_poly.type
_entity_poly.pdbx_seq_one_letter_code
_entity_poly.pdbx_strand_id
1 'polypeptide(L)'
;GATVLNTLNVFFMHSTTTHSVRKNDLLVDPFLTPPFRIIQIGTPRSASTFQFQLLDAIVSLKSPTGLEIKSEHIPARKFNKRKLNKDIKQNFSFVYKTHKDLRILKTLQRQRKIHIFASSASLVPYAIYHQDRDRLEQCTICEIEKYQPLFGLSNKEVNMLKRHMELFSSIRQCCGEQMSKYEALRLSGCDVSNYVNKPDYPHCEDKDLIDIELEFHASPIPFHPNNPDLNWEKPGDCARLNEKISLGTGFNGRDLSSCEIDGIFAGTFQRSHKNGKVEEENKIEEKKKGEEIKLEKKKKFKKKRKGNKKKKFKKKRKGNKKKKFKK
;
A
#
# COMPACT_ATOMS: atom_id res chain seq x y z
N GLY A 1 -11.88 18.20 -64.30
CA GLY A 1 -12.68 17.81 -63.13
C GLY A 1 -11.76 17.68 -61.95
N ALA A 2 -11.81 18.65 -61.03
CA ALA A 2 -11.01 18.66 -59.81
C ALA A 2 -11.99 18.61 -58.63
N THR A 3 -11.98 17.51 -57.90
CA THR A 3 -12.87 17.28 -56.76
C THR A 3 -12.19 17.76 -55.50
N VAL A 4 -12.73 18.85 -54.94
CA VAL A 4 -12.35 19.41 -53.64
C VAL A 4 -12.99 18.54 -52.55
N LEU A 5 -12.17 17.85 -51.75
CA LEU A 5 -12.63 17.20 -50.52
C LEU A 5 -12.40 18.12 -49.34
N ASN A 6 -13.51 18.55 -48.75
CA ASN A 6 -13.61 19.40 -47.59
C ASN A 6 -14.34 18.57 -46.53
N THR A 7 -13.74 18.23 -45.38
CA THR A 7 -14.51 17.82 -44.19
C THR A 7 -13.69 17.78 -42.90
N LEU A 8 -14.06 18.70 -42.00
CA LEU A 8 -14.35 18.53 -40.57
C LEU A 8 -13.22 18.04 -39.63
N ASN A 9 -12.53 19.01 -39.04
CA ASN A 9 -11.87 18.89 -37.74
C ASN A 9 -12.91 18.81 -36.62
N VAL A 10 -13.04 17.65 -35.97
CA VAL A 10 -13.78 17.48 -34.72
C VAL A 10 -12.81 17.70 -33.56
N PHE A 11 -12.90 18.86 -32.92
CA PHE A 11 -12.18 19.15 -31.68
C PHE A 11 -12.83 18.40 -30.51
N PHE A 12 -12.25 17.27 -30.11
CA PHE A 12 -12.56 16.63 -28.82
C PHE A 12 -11.80 17.36 -27.71
N MET A 13 -12.49 18.24 -26.98
CA MET A 13 -11.99 18.77 -25.71
C MET A 13 -12.00 17.65 -24.66
N HIS A 14 -10.86 16.98 -24.50
CA HIS A 14 -10.62 16.14 -23.34
C HIS A 14 -10.42 17.06 -22.13
N SER A 15 -11.42 17.11 -21.25
CA SER A 15 -11.32 17.75 -19.95
C SER A 15 -10.41 16.91 -19.05
N THR A 16 -9.09 17.11 -19.19
CA THR A 16 -8.12 16.56 -18.25
C THR A 16 -8.26 17.30 -16.94
N THR A 17 -8.88 16.64 -15.96
CA THR A 17 -8.87 17.11 -14.57
C THR A 17 -7.45 16.93 -14.04
N THR A 18 -6.59 17.91 -14.30
CA THR A 18 -5.26 17.97 -13.68
C THR A 18 -5.47 18.19 -12.19
N HIS A 19 -5.22 17.16 -11.38
CA HIS A 19 -5.02 17.34 -9.95
C HIS A 19 -3.82 18.26 -9.76
N SER A 20 -4.12 19.56 -9.58
CA SER A 20 -3.18 20.60 -9.21
C SER A 20 -2.53 20.21 -7.88
N VAL A 21 -1.36 19.59 -7.96
CA VAL A 21 -0.41 19.50 -6.84
C VAL A 21 -0.19 20.92 -6.36
N ARG A 22 -0.57 21.21 -5.11
CA ARG A 22 -0.34 22.52 -4.49
C ARG A 22 1.18 22.77 -4.48
N LYS A 23 1.64 23.62 -5.39
CA LYS A 23 3.06 23.93 -5.65
C LYS A 23 3.81 24.61 -4.49
N ASN A 24 3.13 25.04 -3.41
CA ASN A 24 3.71 25.98 -2.45
C ASN A 24 4.11 25.44 -1.06
N ASP A 25 3.93 24.14 -0.75
CA ASP A 25 4.32 23.57 0.56
C ASP A 25 5.48 22.54 0.49
N LEU A 26 6.07 22.36 -0.69
CA LEU A 26 7.13 21.38 -0.91
C LEU A 26 8.45 22.10 -1.21
N LEU A 27 9.06 22.67 -0.16
CA LEU A 27 10.52 22.59 0.03
C LEU A 27 10.86 21.10 0.21
N VAL A 28 10.65 20.33 -0.87
CA VAL A 28 11.15 18.97 -1.01
C VAL A 28 12.63 19.17 -1.22
N ASP A 29 13.37 18.92 -0.13
CA ASP A 29 14.77 18.55 -0.20
C ASP A 29 14.93 17.65 -1.43
N PRO A 30 15.62 18.11 -2.49
CA PRO A 30 15.27 17.69 -3.84
C PRO A 30 15.56 16.22 -4.12
N PHE A 31 16.27 15.53 -3.23
CA PHE A 31 16.59 14.12 -3.36
C PHE A 31 16.49 13.43 -2.01
N LEU A 32 15.79 12.30 -1.96
CA LEU A 32 15.96 11.37 -0.85
C LEU A 32 17.39 10.83 -0.89
N THR A 33 18.15 11.03 0.18
CA THR A 33 19.52 10.54 0.33
C THR A 33 19.62 9.45 1.38
N PRO A 34 20.67 8.60 1.35
CA PRO A 34 20.97 7.69 2.44
C PRO A 34 21.12 8.43 3.79
N PRO A 35 20.73 7.79 4.92
CA PRO A 35 20.08 6.49 5.01
C PRO A 35 18.61 6.55 4.56
N PHE A 36 18.24 5.65 3.65
CA PHE A 36 16.87 5.58 3.17
C PHE A 36 16.00 4.90 4.21
N ARG A 37 14.96 5.58 4.70
CA ARG A 37 14.06 5.02 5.72
C ARG A 37 12.64 5.04 5.20
N ILE A 38 12.33 4.08 4.35
CA ILE A 38 11.12 4.08 3.52
C ILE A 38 10.09 3.11 4.09
N ILE A 39 8.84 3.56 4.14
CA ILE A 39 7.70 2.69 4.45
C ILE A 39 6.66 2.78 3.34
N GLN A 40 6.44 1.67 2.66
CA GLN A 40 5.35 1.48 1.72
C GLN A 40 4.09 1.05 2.48
N ILE A 41 2.99 1.79 2.28
CA ILE A 41 1.68 1.48 2.86
C ILE A 41 0.65 1.32 1.73
N GLY A 42 -0.03 0.19 1.68
CA GLY A 42 -1.14 0.02 0.73
C GLY A 42 -2.21 -0.91 1.24
N THR A 43 -3.36 -0.93 0.57
CA THR A 43 -4.35 -1.99 0.80
C THR A 43 -3.95 -3.26 0.03
N PRO A 44 -4.48 -4.44 0.39
CA PRO A 44 -4.38 -5.61 -0.46
C PRO A 44 -4.86 -5.27 -1.89
N ARG A 45 -4.18 -5.83 -2.90
CA ARG A 45 -4.53 -5.67 -4.33
C ARG A 45 -4.53 -4.22 -4.85
N SER A 46 -3.67 -3.38 -4.30
CA SER A 46 -3.42 -2.00 -4.79
C SER A 46 -2.07 -1.87 -5.53
N ALA A 47 -1.47 -2.99 -5.96
CA ALA A 47 -0.10 -3.03 -6.45
C ALA A 47 0.96 -2.47 -5.45
N SER A 48 0.67 -2.55 -4.15
CA SER A 48 1.61 -2.20 -3.08
C SER A 48 2.90 -3.03 -3.09
N THR A 49 2.84 -4.28 -3.52
CA THR A 49 4.04 -5.11 -3.67
C THR A 49 4.92 -4.64 -4.81
N PHE A 50 4.34 -4.21 -5.94
CA PHE A 50 5.11 -3.61 -7.04
C PHE A 50 5.82 -2.33 -6.56
N GLN A 51 5.08 -1.44 -5.89
CA GLN A 51 5.66 -0.21 -5.32
C GLN A 51 6.80 -0.52 -4.35
N PHE A 52 6.61 -1.51 -3.48
CA PHE A 52 7.61 -1.92 -2.50
C PHE A 52 8.89 -2.43 -3.17
N GLN A 53 8.78 -3.29 -4.17
CA GLN A 53 9.92 -3.84 -4.90
C GLN A 53 10.64 -2.75 -5.71
N LEU A 54 9.90 -1.84 -6.33
CA LEU A 54 10.48 -0.67 -7.00
C LEU A 54 11.28 0.21 -6.03
N LEU A 55 10.73 0.47 -4.83
CA LEU A 55 11.42 1.26 -3.80
C LEU A 55 12.69 0.56 -3.30
N ASP A 56 12.66 -0.77 -3.13
CA ASP A 56 13.83 -1.56 -2.73
C ASP A 56 14.92 -1.55 -3.80
N ALA A 57 14.53 -1.70 -5.07
CA ALA A 57 15.42 -1.59 -6.22
C ALA A 57 16.08 -0.21 -6.31
N ILE A 58 15.30 0.88 -6.14
CA ILE A 58 15.82 2.25 -6.13
C ILE A 58 16.82 2.44 -4.99
N VAL A 59 16.47 2.02 -3.77
CA VAL A 59 17.35 2.17 -2.60
C VAL A 59 18.64 1.37 -2.78
N SER A 60 18.57 0.18 -3.38
CA SER A 60 19.75 -0.63 -3.69
C SER A 60 20.67 0.04 -4.70
N LEU A 61 20.12 0.65 -5.76
CA LEU A 61 20.90 1.41 -6.75
C LEU A 61 21.56 2.67 -6.17
N LYS A 62 20.84 3.40 -5.31
CA LYS A 62 21.30 4.70 -4.79
C LYS A 62 22.14 4.59 -3.51
N SER A 63 22.19 3.42 -2.89
CA SER A 63 23.00 3.20 -1.70
C SER A 63 24.46 2.93 -2.08
N PRO A 64 25.43 3.35 -1.23
CA PRO A 64 26.82 2.94 -1.39
C PRO A 64 26.96 1.41 -1.43
N THR A 65 27.87 0.92 -2.26
CA THR A 65 28.19 -0.51 -2.37
C THR A 65 28.54 -1.10 -0.99
N GLY A 66 27.95 -2.25 -0.65
CA GLY A 66 28.15 -2.92 0.62
C GLY A 66 27.33 -2.38 1.80
N LEU A 67 26.51 -1.33 1.60
CA LEU A 67 25.58 -0.90 2.64
C LEU A 67 24.47 -1.94 2.84
N GLU A 68 24.30 -2.40 4.08
CA GLU A 68 23.16 -3.25 4.45
C GLU A 68 21.85 -2.46 4.36
N ILE A 69 20.92 -2.94 3.53
CA ILE A 69 19.56 -2.42 3.40
C ILE A 69 18.60 -3.47 3.93
N LYS A 70 17.79 -3.12 4.92
CA LYS A 70 16.74 -4.03 5.42
C LYS A 70 15.50 -3.93 4.56
N SER A 71 15.16 -4.99 3.84
CA SER A 71 13.94 -5.08 3.03
C SER A 71 13.00 -6.13 3.62
N GLU A 72 11.81 -5.73 4.06
CA GLU A 72 10.82 -6.70 4.56
C GLU A 72 9.37 -6.26 4.39
N HIS A 73 8.52 -7.25 4.10
CA HIS A 73 7.08 -7.12 4.31
C HIS A 73 6.76 -7.39 5.77
N ILE A 74 6.28 -6.37 6.49
CA ILE A 74 5.87 -6.46 7.88
C ILE A 74 4.35 -6.63 7.95
N PRO A 75 3.84 -7.84 8.28
CA PRO A 75 2.43 -8.01 8.53
C PRO A 75 1.96 -7.07 9.64
N ALA A 76 0.78 -6.51 9.46
CA ALA A 76 0.08 -5.67 10.43
C ALA A 76 0.21 -6.09 11.91
N ARG A 77 0.12 -7.40 12.18
CA ARG A 77 0.20 -8.00 13.52
C ARG A 77 1.62 -8.10 14.08
N LYS A 78 2.63 -8.10 13.20
CA LYS A 78 4.06 -8.20 13.55
C LYS A 78 4.74 -6.83 13.62
N PHE A 79 4.02 -5.74 13.34
CA PHE A 79 4.61 -4.41 13.35
C PHE A 79 5.06 -4.01 14.75
N ASN A 80 6.37 -3.99 14.96
CA ASN A 80 6.98 -3.71 16.25
C ASN A 80 7.58 -2.30 16.28
N LYS A 81 6.94 -1.40 17.03
CA LYS A 81 7.41 -0.01 17.21
C LYS A 81 8.81 0.05 17.81
N ARG A 82 9.20 -0.90 18.68
CA ARG A 82 10.54 -0.95 19.28
C ARG A 82 11.59 -1.30 18.22
N LYS A 83 11.29 -2.25 17.32
CA LYS A 83 12.16 -2.61 16.19
C LYS A 83 12.38 -1.39 15.27
N LEU A 84 11.29 -0.76 14.81
CA LEU A 84 11.40 0.43 13.96
C LEU A 84 12.21 1.55 14.62
N ASN A 85 11.95 1.86 15.90
CA ASN A 85 12.72 2.88 16.61
C ASN A 85 14.19 2.49 16.80
N LYS A 86 14.49 1.19 16.96
CA LYS A 86 15.86 0.68 17.01
C LYS A 86 16.55 0.88 15.66
N ASP A 87 15.91 0.50 14.56
CA ASP A 87 16.48 0.66 13.22
C ASP A 87 16.75 2.15 12.89
N ILE A 88 15.83 3.04 13.24
CA ILE A 88 16.01 4.50 13.11
C ILE A 88 17.21 4.99 13.94
N LYS A 89 17.32 4.56 15.21
CA LYS A 89 18.42 4.97 16.10
C LYS A 89 19.78 4.45 15.65
N GLN A 90 19.81 3.25 15.06
CA GLN A 90 21.02 2.62 14.53
C GLN A 90 21.40 3.15 13.13
N ASN A 91 20.66 4.13 12.62
CA ASN A 91 20.91 4.75 11.33
C ASN A 91 20.85 3.79 10.13
N PHE A 92 20.09 2.70 10.23
CA PHE A 92 19.94 1.75 9.14
C PHE A 92 19.14 2.33 7.98
N SER A 93 19.53 1.93 6.76
CA SER A 93 18.67 2.01 5.59
C SER A 93 17.68 0.85 5.61
N PHE A 94 16.41 1.13 5.34
CA PHE A 94 15.37 0.12 5.23
C PHE A 94 14.26 0.53 4.28
N VAL A 95 13.65 -0.49 3.67
CA VAL A 95 12.40 -0.41 2.91
C VAL A 95 11.44 -1.42 3.53
N TYR A 96 10.40 -0.92 4.19
CA TYR A 96 9.40 -1.78 4.83
C TYR A 96 8.05 -1.65 4.15
N LYS A 97 7.37 -2.78 3.89
CA LYS A 97 5.99 -2.81 3.42
C LYS A 97 5.02 -3.14 4.54
N THR A 98 3.86 -2.47 4.58
CA THR A 98 2.76 -2.79 5.50
C THR A 98 1.40 -2.49 4.88
N HIS A 99 0.36 -3.11 5.43
CA HIS A 99 -1.04 -2.84 5.08
C HIS A 99 -1.78 -1.99 6.14
N LYS A 100 -1.06 -1.43 7.13
CA LYS A 100 -1.66 -0.62 8.20
C LYS A 100 -1.04 0.77 8.29
N ASP A 101 -1.91 1.78 8.25
CA ASP A 101 -1.59 3.13 8.71
C ASP A 101 -1.58 3.17 10.24
N LEU A 102 -0.41 3.36 10.84
CA LEU A 102 -0.24 3.48 12.28
C LEU A 102 0.07 4.93 12.64
N ARG A 103 -0.56 5.44 13.71
CA ARG A 103 -0.36 6.83 14.19
C ARG A 103 1.12 7.23 14.36
N ILE A 104 1.98 6.28 14.74
CA ILE A 104 3.42 6.53 14.90
C ILE A 104 4.11 6.87 13.58
N LEU A 105 3.67 6.29 12.46
CA LEU A 105 4.25 6.54 11.13
C LEU A 105 4.01 7.99 10.71
N LYS A 106 2.79 8.50 10.92
CA LYS A 106 2.46 9.91 10.73
C LYS A 106 3.35 10.85 11.54
N THR A 107 3.61 10.51 12.81
CA THR A 107 4.52 11.29 13.65
C THR A 107 5.95 11.26 13.12
N LEU A 108 6.46 10.08 12.74
CA LEU A 108 7.82 9.93 12.22
C LEU A 108 8.02 10.64 10.87
N GLN A 109 7.02 10.57 9.98
CA GLN A 109 7.02 11.29 8.70
C GLN A 109 7.08 12.80 8.90
N ARG A 110 6.26 13.35 9.81
CA ARG A 110 6.27 14.78 10.16
C ARG A 110 7.60 15.23 10.73
N GLN A 111 8.27 14.35 11.46
CA GLN A 111 9.62 14.58 12.00
C GLN A 111 10.72 14.32 10.96
N ARG A 112 10.38 14.00 9.70
CA ARG A 112 11.31 13.61 8.63
C ARG A 112 12.27 12.48 9.03
N LYS A 113 11.81 11.57 9.90
CA LYS A 113 12.59 10.39 10.34
C LYS A 113 12.41 9.18 9.42
N ILE A 114 11.32 9.16 8.65
CA ILE A 114 10.98 8.17 7.64
C ILE A 114 10.31 8.89 6.47
N HIS A 115 10.23 8.20 5.33
CA HIS A 115 9.51 8.61 4.13
C HIS A 115 8.45 7.58 3.80
N ILE A 116 7.21 8.04 3.63
CA ILE A 116 6.06 7.16 3.39
C ILE A 116 5.61 7.27 1.95
N PHE A 117 5.54 6.11 1.31
CA PHE A 117 4.98 5.92 -0.02
C PHE A 117 3.69 5.15 0.13
N ALA A 118 2.68 5.49 -0.66
CA ALA A 118 1.40 4.79 -0.61
C ALA A 118 0.92 4.39 -2.00
N SER A 119 0.18 3.29 -2.06
CA SER A 119 -0.53 2.84 -3.27
C SER A 119 -2.04 3.13 -3.22
N SER A 120 -2.43 4.06 -2.34
CA SER A 120 -3.79 4.59 -2.25
C SER A 120 -3.77 5.95 -1.55
N ALA A 121 -4.27 6.98 -2.24
CA ALA A 121 -4.30 8.36 -1.72
C ALA A 121 -5.22 8.51 -0.50
N SER A 122 -6.38 7.85 -0.51
CA SER A 122 -7.38 7.96 0.55
C SER A 122 -6.91 7.35 1.88
N LEU A 123 -5.99 6.38 1.84
CA LEU A 123 -5.53 5.69 3.05
C LEU A 123 -4.50 6.50 3.84
N VAL A 124 -3.58 7.18 3.15
CA VAL A 124 -2.38 7.77 3.80
C VAL A 124 -2.11 9.17 3.24
N PRO A 125 -2.97 10.17 3.50
CA PRO A 125 -2.92 11.49 2.85
C PRO A 125 -1.67 12.33 3.16
N TYR A 126 -0.74 11.78 3.95
CA TYR A 126 0.51 12.41 4.36
C TYR A 126 1.74 11.67 3.80
N ALA A 127 1.52 10.71 2.89
CA ALA A 127 2.58 10.10 2.10
C ALA A 127 3.21 11.15 1.18
N ILE A 128 4.50 10.99 0.88
CA ILE A 128 5.20 11.88 -0.05
C ILE A 128 4.92 11.52 -1.51
N TYR A 129 4.45 10.30 -1.76
CA TYR A 129 4.07 9.84 -3.08
C TYR A 129 2.89 8.87 -3.00
N HIS A 130 2.02 8.98 -3.98
CA HIS A 130 0.84 8.15 -4.16
C HIS A 130 0.89 7.48 -5.53
N GLN A 131 1.06 6.16 -5.54
CA GLN A 131 0.90 5.36 -6.75
C GLN A 131 -0.59 5.26 -7.08
N ASP A 132 -0.91 5.61 -8.31
CA ASP A 132 -2.25 5.56 -8.86
C ASP A 132 -2.46 4.19 -9.54
N ARG A 133 -3.47 3.46 -9.07
CA ARG A 133 -3.77 2.12 -9.58
C ARG A 133 -4.23 2.18 -11.04
N ASP A 134 -5.07 3.15 -11.39
CA ASP A 134 -5.68 3.22 -12.73
C ASP A 134 -4.58 3.46 -13.77
N ARG A 135 -3.58 4.28 -13.42
CA ARG A 135 -2.40 4.49 -14.26
C ARG A 135 -1.49 3.28 -14.33
N LEU A 136 -1.32 2.56 -13.22
CA LEU A 136 -0.49 1.36 -13.19
C LEU A 136 -1.07 0.26 -14.08
N GLU A 137 -2.40 0.14 -14.16
CA GLU A 137 -3.10 -0.77 -15.07
C GLU A 137 -2.90 -0.37 -16.54
N GLN A 138 -2.80 0.93 -16.85
CA GLN A 138 -2.53 1.41 -18.22
C GLN A 138 -1.06 1.24 -18.62
N CYS A 139 -0.14 1.61 -17.73
CA CYS A 139 1.29 1.51 -17.97
C CYS A 139 2.06 1.41 -16.65
N THR A 140 2.30 0.17 -16.22
CA THR A 140 3.08 -0.11 -15.01
C THR A 140 4.50 0.47 -15.07
N ILE A 141 5.13 0.46 -16.24
CA ILE A 141 6.51 0.92 -16.44
C ILE A 141 6.62 2.45 -16.46
N CYS A 142 5.59 3.16 -16.91
CA CYS A 142 5.52 4.63 -16.89
C CYS A 142 5.50 5.17 -15.45
N GLU A 143 5.07 4.36 -14.48
CA GLU A 143 5.05 4.75 -13.08
C GLU A 143 6.46 4.98 -12.51
N ILE A 144 7.47 4.31 -13.07
CA ILE A 144 8.87 4.36 -12.62
C ILE A 144 9.48 5.76 -12.82
N GLU A 145 9.14 6.43 -13.92
CA GLU A 145 9.66 7.77 -14.25
C GLU A 145 9.28 8.82 -13.19
N LYS A 146 8.15 8.64 -12.51
CA LYS A 146 7.70 9.58 -11.46
C LYS A 146 8.57 9.54 -10.21
N TYR A 147 9.37 8.48 -10.02
CA TYR A 147 10.33 8.38 -8.93
C TYR A 147 11.63 9.11 -9.24
N GLN A 148 11.88 9.44 -10.51
CA GLN A 148 13.09 10.13 -10.95
C GLN A 148 13.37 11.42 -10.17
N PRO A 149 12.44 12.41 -10.08
CA PRO A 149 12.68 13.62 -9.32
C PRO A 149 12.68 13.42 -7.80
N LEU A 150 12.18 12.30 -7.27
CA LEU A 150 12.16 12.04 -5.82
C LEU A 150 13.50 11.51 -5.31
N PHE A 151 14.21 10.75 -6.15
CA PHE A 151 15.45 10.05 -5.80
C PHE A 151 16.67 10.54 -6.56
N GLY A 152 16.51 11.49 -7.49
CA GLY A 152 17.61 11.98 -8.32
C GLY A 152 18.16 10.86 -9.21
N LEU A 153 17.25 10.16 -9.89
CA LEU A 153 17.62 9.10 -10.83
C LEU A 153 18.08 9.74 -12.15
N SER A 154 19.20 9.26 -12.67
CA SER A 154 19.60 9.50 -14.06
C SER A 154 18.70 8.71 -15.01
N ASN A 155 18.65 9.11 -16.29
CA ASN A 155 17.92 8.36 -17.31
C ASN A 155 18.43 6.92 -17.46
N LYS A 156 19.74 6.69 -17.25
CA LYS A 156 20.34 5.36 -17.23
C LYS A 156 19.78 4.51 -16.09
N GLU A 157 19.74 5.04 -14.87
CA GLU A 157 19.16 4.34 -13.70
C GLU A 157 17.66 4.08 -13.91
N VAL A 158 16.91 5.03 -14.48
CA VAL A 158 15.49 4.82 -14.82
C VAL A 158 15.33 3.65 -15.80
N ASN A 159 16.14 3.58 -16.87
CA ASN A 159 16.08 2.48 -17.83
C ASN A 159 16.46 1.13 -17.20
N MET A 160 17.47 1.11 -16.31
CA MET A 160 17.82 -0.09 -15.55
C MET A 160 16.65 -0.57 -14.67
N LEU A 161 15.98 0.36 -13.99
CA LEU A 161 14.79 0.06 -13.17
C LEU A 161 13.62 -0.43 -14.02
N LYS A 162 13.36 0.19 -15.18
CA LYS A 162 12.32 -0.28 -16.11
C LYS A 162 12.57 -1.73 -16.49
N ARG A 163 13.77 -2.06 -16.96
CA ARG A 163 14.11 -3.43 -17.36
C ARG A 163 14.00 -4.41 -16.19
N HIS A 164 14.56 -4.06 -15.04
CA HIS A 164 14.49 -4.90 -13.84
C HIS A 164 13.04 -5.15 -13.39
N MET A 165 12.20 -4.11 -13.37
CA MET A 165 10.81 -4.24 -12.93
C MET A 165 9.92 -4.95 -13.96
N GLU A 166 10.24 -4.89 -15.27
CA GLU A 166 9.60 -5.69 -16.31
C GLU A 166 9.86 -7.19 -16.11
N LEU A 167 11.13 -7.55 -15.89
CA LEU A 167 11.55 -8.93 -15.59
C LEU A 167 10.90 -9.44 -14.30
N PHE A 168 10.97 -8.65 -13.22
CA PHE A 168 10.30 -8.95 -11.95
C PHE A 168 8.79 -9.16 -12.13
N SER A 169 8.13 -8.31 -12.92
CA SER A 169 6.69 -8.42 -13.15
C SER A 169 6.34 -9.68 -13.94
N SER A 170 7.15 -10.06 -14.92
CA SER A 170 6.98 -11.31 -15.67
C SER A 170 7.17 -12.52 -14.76
N ILE A 171 8.24 -12.58 -13.97
CA ILE A 171 8.46 -13.65 -12.98
C ILE A 171 7.28 -13.70 -12.01
N ARG A 172 6.88 -12.56 -11.43
CA ARG A 172 5.76 -12.51 -10.49
C ARG A 172 4.43 -12.98 -11.09
N GLN A 173 4.18 -12.74 -12.37
CA GLN A 173 2.94 -13.12 -13.04
C GLN A 173 2.97 -14.55 -13.58
N CYS A 174 4.14 -15.10 -13.88
CA CYS A 174 4.29 -16.38 -14.56
C CYS A 174 4.92 -17.48 -13.70
N CYS A 175 5.39 -17.15 -12.50
CA CYS A 175 6.23 -18.05 -11.71
C CYS A 175 5.99 -17.90 -10.20
N GLY A 176 6.00 -19.05 -9.51
CA GLY A 176 5.76 -19.17 -8.08
C GLY A 176 4.31 -19.04 -7.65
N GLU A 177 4.05 -19.19 -6.35
CA GLU A 177 2.67 -19.25 -5.85
C GLU A 177 1.92 -17.91 -5.96
N GLN A 178 2.64 -16.81 -6.19
CA GLN A 178 2.05 -15.49 -6.43
C GLN A 178 1.80 -15.18 -7.91
N MET A 179 1.96 -16.17 -8.80
CA MET A 179 1.66 -16.06 -10.23
C MET A 179 0.20 -15.67 -10.50
N SER A 180 -0.09 -15.32 -11.75
CA SER A 180 -1.45 -15.07 -12.19
C SER A 180 -2.31 -16.30 -11.97
N LYS A 181 -3.56 -16.08 -11.55
CA LYS A 181 -4.56 -17.15 -11.45
C LYS A 181 -4.79 -17.86 -12.79
N TYR A 182 -4.67 -17.14 -13.91
CA TYR A 182 -4.84 -17.72 -15.24
C TYR A 182 -3.69 -18.66 -15.57
N GLU A 183 -2.46 -18.28 -15.19
CA GLU A 183 -1.30 -19.13 -15.37
C GLU A 183 -1.38 -20.38 -14.50
N ALA A 184 -1.78 -20.24 -13.24
CA ALA A 184 -1.99 -21.39 -12.36
C ALA A 184 -3.03 -22.37 -12.92
N LEU A 185 -4.13 -21.87 -13.47
CA LEU A 185 -5.14 -22.70 -14.16
C LEU A 185 -4.56 -23.39 -15.40
N ARG A 186 -3.86 -22.64 -16.25
CA ARG A 186 -3.24 -23.16 -17.49
C ARG A 186 -2.26 -24.29 -17.17
N LEU A 187 -1.37 -24.08 -16.20
CA LEU A 187 -0.39 -25.08 -15.75
C LEU A 187 -1.05 -26.32 -15.13
N SER A 188 -2.26 -26.17 -14.59
CA SER A 188 -3.05 -27.27 -14.05
C SER A 188 -3.91 -28.00 -15.10
N GLY A 189 -3.73 -27.68 -16.40
CA GLY A 189 -4.44 -28.32 -17.50
C GLY A 189 -5.86 -27.80 -17.75
N CYS A 190 -6.26 -26.69 -17.13
CA CYS A 190 -7.56 -26.07 -17.38
C CYS A 190 -7.58 -25.32 -18.73
N ASP A 191 -8.73 -25.31 -19.41
CA ASP A 191 -8.94 -24.47 -20.59
C ASP A 191 -9.06 -22.99 -20.19
N VAL A 192 -8.11 -22.18 -20.68
CA VAL A 192 -8.03 -20.73 -20.41
C VAL A 192 -8.36 -19.88 -21.63
N SER A 193 -8.87 -20.47 -22.71
CA SER A 193 -9.14 -19.78 -23.99
C SER A 193 -10.04 -18.55 -23.83
N ASN A 194 -11.02 -18.62 -22.90
CA ASN A 194 -11.92 -17.51 -22.58
C ASN A 194 -11.26 -16.31 -21.89
N TYR A 195 -10.01 -16.46 -21.41
CA TYR A 195 -9.27 -15.45 -20.66
C TYR A 195 -8.16 -14.78 -21.47
N VAL A 196 -7.73 -15.35 -22.60
CA VAL A 196 -6.57 -14.86 -23.39
C VAL A 196 -6.73 -13.40 -23.82
N ASN A 197 -7.94 -12.96 -24.12
CA ASN A 197 -8.22 -11.56 -24.52
C ASN A 197 -8.45 -10.61 -23.33
N LYS A 198 -8.28 -11.08 -22.08
CA LYS A 198 -8.43 -10.24 -20.89
C LYS A 198 -7.15 -9.41 -20.69
N PRO A 199 -7.27 -8.13 -20.30
CA PRO A 199 -6.11 -7.26 -20.13
C PRO A 199 -5.18 -7.71 -19.00
N ASP A 200 -5.65 -8.53 -18.06
CA ASP A 200 -4.86 -9.07 -16.95
C ASP A 200 -4.32 -10.50 -17.20
N TYR A 201 -4.49 -11.04 -18.41
CA TYR A 201 -3.89 -12.30 -18.82
C TYR A 201 -2.40 -12.09 -19.14
N PRO A 202 -1.48 -12.86 -18.51
CA PRO A 202 -0.05 -12.52 -18.52
C PRO A 202 0.73 -13.01 -19.75
N HIS A 203 0.11 -13.84 -20.61
CA HIS A 203 0.73 -14.46 -21.79
C HIS A 203 2.08 -15.11 -21.46
N CYS A 204 2.09 -16.01 -20.48
CA CYS A 204 3.31 -16.67 -20.01
C CYS A 204 3.81 -17.73 -21.00
N GLU A 205 2.91 -18.31 -21.78
CA GLU A 205 3.19 -19.26 -22.86
C GLU A 205 4.04 -18.66 -24.00
N ASP A 206 4.02 -17.35 -24.17
CA ASP A 206 4.76 -16.63 -25.21
C ASP A 206 6.15 -16.17 -24.72
N LYS A 207 6.51 -16.47 -23.47
CA LYS A 207 7.73 -15.99 -22.83
C LYS A 207 8.74 -17.11 -22.66
N ASP A 208 10.00 -16.81 -22.97
CA ASP A 208 11.13 -17.64 -22.54
C ASP A 208 11.44 -17.34 -21.06
N LEU A 209 10.86 -18.14 -20.16
CA LEU A 209 11.07 -17.96 -18.73
C LEU A 209 12.52 -18.26 -18.32
N ILE A 210 13.24 -19.12 -19.03
CA ILE A 210 14.64 -19.44 -18.69
C ILE A 210 15.49 -18.19 -18.93
N ASP A 211 15.35 -17.57 -20.08
CA ASP A 211 16.06 -16.33 -20.42
C ASP A 211 15.68 -15.19 -19.46
N ILE A 212 14.40 -15.04 -19.12
CA ILE A 212 13.93 -14.03 -18.14
C ILE A 212 14.56 -14.26 -16.76
N GLU A 213 14.62 -15.50 -16.28
CA GLU A 213 15.23 -15.83 -14.99
C GLU A 213 16.72 -15.51 -14.97
N LEU A 214 17.45 -15.90 -16.03
CA LEU A 214 18.87 -15.65 -16.17
C LEU A 214 19.17 -14.15 -16.23
N GLU A 215 18.40 -13.40 -17.01
CA GLU A 215 18.58 -11.95 -17.12
C GLU A 215 18.22 -11.24 -15.82
N PHE A 216 17.14 -11.65 -15.14
CA PHE A 216 16.76 -11.07 -13.86
C PHE A 216 17.80 -11.36 -12.78
N HIS A 217 18.39 -12.56 -12.79
CA HIS A 217 19.49 -12.92 -11.89
C HIS A 217 20.78 -12.13 -12.18
N ALA A 218 21.07 -11.86 -13.46
CA ALA A 218 22.22 -11.07 -13.89
C ALA A 218 22.05 -9.55 -13.66
N SER A 219 20.85 -9.10 -13.25
CA SER A 219 20.58 -7.71 -12.91
C SER A 219 21.55 -7.18 -11.86
N PRO A 220 22.11 -5.97 -12.04
CA PRO A 220 22.96 -5.35 -11.00
C PRO A 220 22.16 -4.89 -9.78
N ILE A 221 20.83 -4.91 -9.85
CA ILE A 221 19.92 -4.62 -8.75
C ILE A 221 19.60 -5.93 -8.04
N PRO A 222 19.94 -6.07 -6.74
CA PRO A 222 19.65 -7.28 -5.98
C PRO A 222 18.14 -7.45 -5.77
N PHE A 223 17.71 -8.71 -5.76
CA PHE A 223 16.34 -9.10 -5.42
C PHE A 223 16.34 -9.95 -4.16
N HIS A 224 15.46 -9.63 -3.21
CA HIS A 224 15.31 -10.36 -1.96
C HIS A 224 13.93 -11.05 -1.93
N PRO A 225 13.85 -12.38 -2.16
CA PRO A 225 12.59 -13.09 -2.14
C PRO A 225 11.98 -13.09 -0.74
N ASN A 226 10.67 -12.88 -0.68
CA ASN A 226 9.92 -13.12 0.55
C ASN A 226 9.42 -14.56 0.53
N ASN A 227 10.05 -15.45 1.29
CA ASN A 227 9.79 -16.89 1.32
C ASN A 227 10.22 -17.61 0.02
N PRO A 228 11.51 -17.97 -0.12
CA PRO A 228 12.08 -18.64 -1.30
C PRO A 228 11.44 -19.99 -1.66
N ASP A 229 10.87 -20.69 -0.68
CA ASP A 229 10.23 -21.99 -0.95
C ASP A 229 9.01 -21.85 -1.88
N LEU A 230 8.37 -20.68 -1.85
CA LEU A 230 7.10 -20.38 -2.51
C LEU A 230 7.24 -19.37 -3.66
N ASN A 231 8.39 -18.71 -3.78
CA ASN A 231 8.61 -17.64 -4.76
C ASN A 231 9.94 -17.86 -5.47
N TRP A 232 10.11 -17.22 -6.61
CA TRP A 232 11.38 -17.19 -7.32
C TRP A 232 12.49 -16.61 -6.45
N GLU A 233 13.63 -17.28 -6.35
CA GLU A 233 14.88 -16.80 -5.73
C GLU A 233 16.05 -16.83 -6.72
N LYS A 234 16.11 -17.86 -7.57
CA LYS A 234 17.22 -18.12 -8.48
C LYS A 234 16.76 -18.80 -9.77
N PRO A 235 17.59 -18.78 -10.84
CA PRO A 235 17.27 -19.48 -12.08
C PRO A 235 16.94 -20.96 -11.88
N GLY A 236 15.90 -21.42 -12.58
CA GLY A 236 15.35 -22.77 -12.49
C GLY A 236 14.22 -22.92 -11.46
N ASP A 237 13.99 -21.90 -10.61
CA ASP A 237 12.87 -21.92 -9.68
C ASP A 237 11.52 -21.89 -10.40
N CYS A 238 11.42 -21.24 -11.57
CA CYS A 238 10.16 -21.24 -12.31
C CYS A 238 9.77 -22.64 -12.79
N ALA A 239 10.73 -23.40 -13.33
CA ALA A 239 10.48 -24.80 -13.69
C ALA A 239 10.03 -25.63 -12.48
N ARG A 240 10.76 -25.52 -11.35
CA ARG A 240 10.44 -26.21 -10.08
C ARG A 240 9.04 -25.85 -9.56
N LEU A 241 8.66 -24.57 -9.62
CA LEU A 241 7.38 -24.09 -9.11
C LEU A 241 6.22 -24.47 -10.05
N ASN A 242 6.45 -24.44 -11.37
CA ASN A 242 5.46 -24.87 -12.36
C ASN A 242 5.14 -26.36 -12.23
N GLU A 243 6.15 -27.20 -11.96
CA GLU A 243 5.94 -28.63 -11.67
C GLU A 243 5.01 -28.82 -10.46
N LYS A 244 5.28 -28.15 -9.33
CA LYS A 244 4.41 -28.21 -8.14
C LYS A 244 2.97 -27.79 -8.43
N ILE A 245 2.79 -26.77 -9.26
CA ILE A 245 1.46 -26.25 -9.61
C ILE A 245 0.71 -27.21 -10.53
N SER A 246 1.41 -27.82 -11.49
CA SER A 246 0.84 -28.84 -12.38
C SER A 246 0.34 -30.09 -11.61
N LEU A 247 0.87 -30.33 -10.40
CA LEU A 247 0.42 -31.39 -9.49
C LEU A 247 -0.81 -31.00 -8.65
N GLY A 248 -1.43 -29.84 -8.89
CA GLY A 248 -2.65 -29.39 -8.23
C GLY A 248 -2.45 -28.32 -7.15
N THR A 249 -1.23 -27.79 -6.98
CA THR A 249 -0.99 -26.63 -6.11
C THR A 249 -1.47 -25.37 -6.82
N GLY A 250 -2.50 -24.71 -6.30
CA GLY A 250 -3.02 -23.45 -6.82
C GLY A 250 -2.37 -22.19 -6.20
N PHE A 251 -3.01 -21.05 -6.45
CA PHE A 251 -2.52 -19.71 -6.06
C PHE A 251 -2.35 -19.54 -4.54
N ASN A 252 -1.17 -19.07 -4.11
CA ASN A 252 -0.69 -19.01 -2.71
C ASN A 252 -0.70 -20.36 -1.99
N GLY A 253 -0.37 -21.46 -2.69
CA GLY A 253 -0.18 -22.77 -2.06
C GLY A 253 -1.49 -23.43 -1.62
N ARG A 254 -2.61 -23.04 -2.22
CA ARG A 254 -3.93 -23.64 -1.96
C ARG A 254 -4.23 -24.70 -2.99
N ASP A 255 -4.81 -25.81 -2.61
CA ASP A 255 -5.23 -26.84 -3.57
C ASP A 255 -6.18 -26.26 -4.62
N LEU A 256 -5.93 -26.57 -5.89
CA LEU A 256 -6.83 -26.22 -6.99
C LEU A 256 -7.91 -27.28 -7.10
N SER A 257 -9.10 -27.00 -6.55
CA SER A 257 -10.23 -27.93 -6.57
C SER A 257 -11.08 -27.87 -7.84
N SER A 258 -10.96 -26.80 -8.65
CA SER A 258 -11.76 -26.58 -9.85
C SER A 258 -11.02 -25.71 -10.88
N CYS A 259 -11.44 -25.81 -12.15
CA CYS A 259 -11.00 -24.91 -13.22
C CYS A 259 -11.79 -23.58 -13.25
N GLU A 260 -12.56 -23.30 -12.20
CA GLU A 260 -13.37 -22.10 -12.09
C GLU A 260 -12.64 -21.06 -11.24
N ILE A 261 -12.66 -19.81 -11.72
CA ILE A 261 -12.13 -18.69 -10.95
C ILE A 261 -13.19 -18.26 -9.94
N ASP A 262 -13.24 -18.96 -8.80
CA ASP A 262 -14.18 -18.66 -7.73
C ASP A 262 -13.76 -17.41 -6.94
N GLY A 263 -14.55 -16.34 -7.06
CA GLY A 263 -14.47 -15.18 -6.17
C GLY A 263 -14.49 -13.81 -6.87
N ILE A 264 -14.78 -12.79 -6.07
CA ILE A 264 -14.65 -11.38 -6.47
C ILE A 264 -13.16 -11.06 -6.59
N PHE A 265 -12.61 -11.21 -7.78
CA PHE A 265 -11.23 -10.79 -8.05
C PHE A 265 -11.18 -9.28 -8.30
N ALA A 266 -10.23 -8.65 -7.64
CA ALA A 266 -10.07 -7.20 -7.50
C ALA A 266 -10.16 -6.43 -8.83
N GLY A 267 -11.32 -5.85 -9.12
CA GLY A 267 -11.56 -4.96 -10.26
C GLY A 267 -13.05 -4.78 -10.52
N THR A 268 -13.82 -5.86 -10.38
CA THR A 268 -15.27 -5.77 -10.22
C THR A 268 -15.57 -5.48 -8.76
N PHE A 269 -15.41 -4.22 -8.35
CA PHE A 269 -16.37 -3.67 -7.40
C PHE A 269 -17.72 -3.74 -8.13
N GLN A 270 -18.40 -4.88 -8.06
CA GLN A 270 -19.83 -4.87 -8.29
C GLN A 270 -20.34 -3.78 -7.36
N ARG A 271 -20.94 -2.72 -7.93
CA ARG A 271 -21.79 -1.80 -7.21
C ARG A 271 -23.06 -2.54 -6.75
N SER A 272 -22.93 -3.75 -6.20
CA SER A 272 -24.01 -4.46 -5.55
C SER A 272 -24.12 -3.90 -4.13
N HIS A 273 -25.20 -3.14 -3.95
CA HIS A 273 -25.76 -2.67 -2.68
C HIS A 273 -24.97 -1.61 -1.90
N LYS A 274 -25.18 -0.36 -2.33
CA LYS A 274 -25.00 0.88 -1.57
C LYS A 274 -25.90 1.00 -0.31
N ASN A 275 -26.51 -0.08 0.17
CA ASN A 275 -27.42 -0.06 1.32
C ASN A 275 -26.75 -0.46 2.66
N GLY A 276 -25.60 -1.13 2.65
CA GLY A 276 -24.93 -1.54 3.90
C GLY A 276 -24.09 -0.43 4.57
N LYS A 277 -23.58 0.53 3.78
CA LYS A 277 -22.67 1.57 4.30
C LYS A 277 -23.39 2.67 5.10
N VAL A 278 -24.65 2.95 4.74
CA VAL A 278 -25.51 3.88 5.49
C VAL A 278 -25.85 3.30 6.87
N GLU A 279 -26.05 1.98 6.97
CA GLU A 279 -26.38 1.34 8.25
C GLU A 279 -25.21 1.34 9.23
N GLU A 280 -23.97 1.15 8.75
CA GLU A 280 -22.79 1.15 9.61
C GLU A 280 -22.38 2.58 10.03
N GLU A 281 -22.53 3.58 9.15
CA GLU A 281 -22.33 4.99 9.50
C GLU A 281 -23.39 5.49 10.50
N ASN A 282 -24.66 5.10 10.34
CA ASN A 282 -25.72 5.40 11.30
C ASN A 282 -25.46 4.75 12.67
N LYS A 283 -25.00 3.49 12.73
CA LYS A 283 -24.64 2.82 13.99
C LYS A 283 -23.48 3.52 14.70
N ILE A 284 -22.50 4.04 13.96
CA ILE A 284 -21.38 4.81 14.54
C ILE A 284 -21.87 6.17 15.07
N GLU A 285 -22.78 6.84 14.37
CA GLU A 285 -23.32 8.13 14.80
C GLU A 285 -24.22 8.00 16.04
N GLU A 286 -25.07 6.98 16.11
CA GLU A 286 -25.88 6.67 17.30
C GLU A 286 -25.01 6.35 18.52
N LYS A 287 -23.91 5.61 18.33
CA LYS A 287 -22.97 5.29 19.40
C LYS A 287 -22.28 6.56 19.93
N LYS A 288 -21.90 7.49 19.05
CA LYS A 288 -21.33 8.79 19.43
C LYS A 288 -22.33 9.66 20.21
N LYS A 289 -23.59 9.76 19.73
CA LYS A 289 -24.66 10.48 20.44
C LYS A 289 -24.91 9.88 21.83
N GLY A 290 -24.88 8.55 21.95
CA GLY A 290 -25.02 7.85 23.23
C GLY A 290 -23.88 8.16 24.23
N GLU A 291 -22.63 8.25 23.76
CA GLU A 291 -21.48 8.62 24.60
C GLU A 291 -21.52 10.09 25.05
N GLU A 292 -21.95 10.99 24.18
CA GLU A 292 -22.06 12.42 24.49
C GLU A 292 -23.14 12.68 25.56
N ILE A 293 -24.31 12.04 25.44
CA ILE A 293 -25.37 12.09 26.45
C ILE A 293 -24.88 11.53 27.81
N LYS A 294 -24.11 10.44 27.81
CA LYS A 294 -23.52 9.88 29.04
C LYS A 294 -22.54 10.86 29.69
N LEU A 295 -21.73 11.56 28.88
CA LEU A 295 -20.78 12.56 29.38
C LEU A 295 -21.50 13.78 29.99
N GLU A 296 -22.56 14.25 29.35
CA GLU A 296 -23.38 15.35 29.84
C GLU A 296 -24.09 15.02 31.17
N LYS A 297 -24.69 13.82 31.28
CA LYS A 297 -25.30 13.32 32.51
C LYS A 297 -24.28 13.26 33.65
N LYS A 298 -23.05 12.79 33.39
CA LYS A 298 -21.95 12.79 34.38
C LYS A 298 -21.57 14.21 34.82
N LYS A 299 -21.53 15.19 33.91
CA LYS A 299 -21.26 16.61 34.24
C LYS A 299 -22.35 17.21 35.14
N LYS A 300 -23.64 16.99 34.82
CA LYS A 300 -24.79 17.45 35.63
C LYS A 300 -24.77 16.83 37.04
N PHE A 301 -24.46 15.54 37.16
CA PHE A 301 -24.38 14.85 38.45
C PHE A 301 -23.23 15.39 39.34
N LYS A 302 -22.06 15.67 38.75
CA LYS A 302 -20.93 16.30 39.46
C LYS A 302 -21.29 17.71 39.96
N LYS A 303 -21.99 18.53 39.16
CA LYS A 303 -22.46 19.86 39.59
C LYS A 303 -23.44 19.78 40.77
N LYS A 304 -24.42 18.85 40.74
CA LYS A 304 -25.40 18.65 41.84
C LYS A 304 -24.71 18.23 43.15
N ARG A 305 -23.72 17.33 43.08
CA ARG A 305 -22.92 16.92 44.26
C ARG A 305 -22.12 18.09 44.86
N LYS A 306 -21.51 18.95 44.04
CA LYS A 306 -20.79 20.14 44.52
C LYS A 306 -21.72 21.15 45.20
N GLY A 307 -22.94 21.35 44.68
CA GLY A 307 -23.96 22.22 45.29
C GLY A 307 -24.41 21.73 46.67
N ASN A 308 -24.69 20.43 46.82
CA ASN A 308 -25.11 19.86 48.10
C ASN A 308 -24.01 19.89 49.17
N LYS A 309 -22.74 19.69 48.80
CA LYS A 309 -21.61 19.89 49.73
C LYS A 309 -21.54 21.33 50.25
N LYS A 310 -21.69 22.34 49.38
CA LYS A 310 -21.70 23.77 49.80
C LYS A 310 -22.86 24.08 50.76
N LYS A 311 -24.07 23.52 50.53
CA LYS A 311 -25.22 23.69 51.45
C LYS A 311 -24.99 23.06 52.83
N LYS A 312 -24.39 21.86 52.90
CA LYS A 312 -24.02 21.22 54.19
C LYS A 312 -22.99 22.03 54.98
N PHE A 313 -21.97 22.59 54.32
CA PHE A 313 -20.98 23.45 54.99
C PHE A 313 -21.59 24.76 55.54
N LYS A 314 -22.52 25.40 54.81
CA LYS A 314 -23.23 26.60 55.32
C LYS A 314 -24.12 26.30 56.54
N LYS A 315 -24.79 25.14 56.60
CA LYS A 315 -25.58 24.74 57.78
C LYS A 315 -24.71 24.47 59.02
N LYS A 316 -23.55 23.80 58.87
CA LYS A 316 -22.60 23.58 59.99
C LYS A 316 -22.05 24.91 60.57
N ARG A 317 -21.76 25.90 59.72
CA ARG A 317 -21.30 27.23 60.19
C ARG A 317 -22.38 28.00 60.98
N LYS A 318 -23.66 27.88 60.63
CA LYS A 318 -24.76 28.52 61.39
C LYS A 318 -25.03 27.85 62.74
N GLY A 319 -24.83 26.52 62.84
CA GLY A 319 -24.95 25.80 64.11
C GLY A 319 -23.88 26.19 65.14
N ASN A 320 -22.63 26.38 64.70
CA ASN A 320 -21.54 26.76 65.61
C ASN A 320 -21.60 28.23 66.09
N LYS A 321 -22.27 29.13 65.36
CA LYS A 321 -22.49 30.51 65.85
C LYS A 321 -23.52 30.57 66.98
N LYS A 322 -24.53 29.69 67.02
CA LYS A 322 -25.52 29.66 68.11
C LYS A 322 -24.98 29.06 69.42
N LYS A 323 -23.93 28.22 69.38
CA LYS A 323 -23.30 27.67 70.59
C LYS A 323 -22.31 28.61 71.28
N LYS A 324 -21.91 29.72 70.66
CA LYS A 324 -20.99 30.72 71.24
C LYS A 324 -21.67 31.88 72.00
N PHE A 325 -23.00 31.89 72.09
CA PHE A 325 -23.80 32.91 72.79
C PHE A 325 -24.56 32.36 74.02
N LYS A 326 -24.17 31.17 74.51
CA LYS A 326 -24.78 30.52 75.70
C LYS A 326 -23.71 30.05 76.70
N LYS A 327 -22.63 30.79 76.85
CA LYS A 327 -21.68 30.62 77.95
C LYS A 327 -21.41 31.97 78.56
#